data_AF-A0A8S9NHZ4-F1
#
_entry.id   AF-A0A8S9NHZ4-F1
#
_cell.length_a   1.000
_cell.length_b   1.000
_cell.length_c   1.000
_cell.angle_alpha   90.00
_cell.angle_beta   90.00
_cell.angle_gamma   90.00
#
_symmetry.space_group_name_H-M   'P 1'
#
loop_
_entity.id
_entity.type
_entity.pdbx_description
1 polymer ?
#
loop_
_entity_poly.entity_id
_entity_poly.type
_entity_poly.pdbx_seq_one_letter_code
_entity_poly.pdbx_strand_id
1 'polypeptide(L)'
;GEEAFGATADRREEGQVLLKRGEGEMERQFRMNCIGCELFVCYRAEESLETASSVYIVDGALSAVAAETNPQDAPVPPCISQLDGGLVQVAIEVEDRAQRSAITKGFGGGACVTWRVVIGDTKRRVLYLTNARTLCYLLFQVLGLRLSQMTLQRGWNSKSKLLVVEDLSAREVYEKLLEAVVT
;
A
#
# COMPACT_ATOMS: atom_id res chain seq x y z
N GLY A 1 5.42 -7.96 -26.24
CA GLY A 1 4.76 -6.71 -26.66
C GLY A 1 3.58 -6.55 -25.75
N GLU A 2 3.71 -5.58 -24.84
CA GLU A 2 2.69 -4.99 -23.97
C GLU A 2 1.74 -5.94 -23.22
N GLU A 3 2.16 -6.30 -22.00
CA GLU A 3 1.27 -6.81 -20.96
C GLU A 3 0.46 -5.64 -20.39
N ALA A 4 -0.85 -5.67 -20.60
CA ALA A 4 -1.79 -4.73 -20.03
C ALA A 4 -1.80 -4.87 -18.50
N PHE A 5 -1.22 -3.88 -17.81
CA PHE A 5 -1.34 -3.71 -16.37
C PHE A 5 -2.81 -3.38 -16.04
N GLY A 6 -3.58 -4.41 -15.68
CA GLY A 6 -4.94 -4.27 -15.18
C GLY A 6 -4.93 -3.66 -13.78
N ALA A 7 -4.87 -2.33 -13.70
CA ALA A 7 -5.20 -1.62 -12.47
C ALA A 7 -6.71 -1.68 -12.24
N THR A 8 -7.16 -2.63 -11.41
CA THR A 8 -8.51 -2.63 -10.83
C THR A 8 -8.63 -1.47 -9.85
N ALA A 9 -8.95 -0.29 -10.37
CA ALA A 9 -9.45 0.81 -9.55
C ALA A 9 -10.95 0.57 -9.33
N ASP A 10 -11.35 0.46 -8.06
CA ASP A 10 -12.75 0.42 -7.65
C ASP A 10 -13.45 1.73 -8.06
N ARG A 11 -14.45 1.62 -8.95
CA ARG A 11 -15.12 2.75 -9.61
C ARG A 11 -16.62 2.75 -9.32
N ARG A 12 -17.18 3.94 -9.13
CA ARG A 12 -18.63 4.17 -9.05
C ARG A 12 -19.09 4.96 -10.28
N GLU A 13 -20.15 4.51 -10.92
CA GLU A 13 -20.82 5.26 -11.99
C GLU A 13 -21.58 6.43 -11.36
N GLU A 14 -21.24 7.66 -11.75
CA GLU A 14 -21.76 8.89 -11.13
C GLU A 14 -22.68 9.70 -12.04
N GLY A 15 -22.67 9.44 -13.35
CA GLY A 15 -23.66 10.00 -14.26
C GLY A 15 -23.20 10.17 -15.70
N GLN A 16 -24.09 10.73 -16.51
CA GLN A 16 -23.85 11.05 -17.92
C GLN A 16 -23.76 12.56 -18.14
N VAL A 17 -22.78 12.99 -18.93
CA VAL A 17 -22.57 14.39 -19.31
C VAL A 17 -22.46 14.47 -20.83
N LEU A 18 -23.12 15.47 -21.43
CA LEU A 18 -23.01 15.75 -22.86
C LEU A 18 -22.10 16.97 -23.06
N LEU A 19 -20.91 16.76 -23.63
CA LEU A 19 -19.96 17.83 -23.91
C LEU A 19 -20.06 18.29 -25.36
N LYS A 20 -19.95 19.60 -25.57
CA LYS A 20 -19.83 20.19 -26.91
C LYS A 20 -18.35 20.29 -27.27
N ARG A 21 -17.93 19.58 -28.32
CA ARG A 21 -16.59 19.67 -28.92
C ARG A 21 -16.53 20.79 -29.97
N GLY A 22 -15.34 21.00 -30.53
CA GLY A 22 -15.15 21.91 -31.67
C GLY A 22 -16.08 21.52 -32.83
N GLU A 23 -16.45 22.50 -33.66
CA GLU A 23 -17.32 22.33 -34.84
C GLU A 23 -18.77 21.88 -34.57
N GLY A 24 -19.21 21.88 -33.31
CA GLY A 24 -20.61 21.60 -32.96
C GLY A 24 -20.93 20.13 -32.71
N GLU A 25 -19.91 19.28 -32.69
CA GLU A 25 -20.06 17.87 -32.34
C GLU A 25 -20.36 17.71 -30.83
N MET A 26 -21.24 16.77 -30.49
CA MET A 26 -21.62 16.48 -29.10
C MET A 26 -21.09 15.10 -28.71
N GLU A 27 -20.35 15.03 -27.61
CA GLU A 27 -19.86 13.78 -27.03
C GLU A 27 -20.65 13.43 -25.77
N ARG A 28 -21.19 12.22 -25.72
CA ARG A 28 -21.73 11.63 -24.48
C ARG A 28 -20.60 11.03 -23.67
N GLN A 29 -20.58 11.36 -22.39
CA GLN A 29 -19.59 10.86 -21.44
C GLN A 29 -20.30 10.23 -20.25
N PHE A 30 -20.13 8.93 -20.06
CA PHE A 30 -20.52 8.25 -18.84
C PHE A 30 -19.33 8.27 -17.90
N ARG A 31 -19.43 9.08 -16.86
CA ARG A 31 -18.33 9.41 -15.95
C ARG A 31 -18.28 8.44 -14.78
N MET A 32 -17.06 8.06 -14.44
CA MET A 32 -16.76 7.14 -13.35
C MET A 32 -15.85 7.84 -12.36
N ASN A 33 -16.25 7.81 -11.10
CA ASN A 33 -15.49 8.41 -10.00
C ASN A 33 -14.80 7.32 -9.17
N CYS A 34 -13.75 7.72 -8.47
CA CYS A 34 -13.09 6.90 -7.49
C CYS A 34 -14.04 6.61 -6.32
N ILE A 35 -14.16 5.36 -5.88
CA ILE A 35 -15.01 5.02 -4.71
C ILE A 35 -14.49 5.70 -3.42
N GLY A 36 -13.18 5.95 -3.32
CA GLY A 36 -12.57 6.48 -2.09
C GLY A 36 -12.66 8.00 -1.93
N CYS A 37 -12.44 8.76 -2.99
CA CYS A 37 -12.38 10.23 -2.93
C CYS A 37 -13.46 10.95 -3.75
N GLU A 38 -14.36 10.21 -4.42
CA GLU A 38 -15.44 10.73 -5.25
C GLU A 38 -14.99 11.64 -6.41
N LEU A 39 -13.69 11.68 -6.71
CA LEU A 39 -13.15 12.47 -7.82
C LEU A 39 -13.37 11.76 -9.16
N PHE A 40 -13.61 12.57 -10.20
CA PHE A 40 -13.76 12.12 -11.57
C PHE A 40 -12.43 11.57 -12.13
N VAL A 41 -12.46 10.33 -12.62
CA VAL A 41 -11.24 9.59 -12.99
C VAL A 41 -11.16 9.32 -14.47
N CYS A 42 -12.25 8.79 -15.00
CA CYS A 42 -12.31 8.27 -16.34
C CYS A 42 -13.75 8.31 -16.81
N TYR A 43 -13.91 8.25 -18.12
CA TYR A 43 -15.22 8.16 -18.73
C TYR A 43 -15.21 7.21 -19.92
N ARG A 44 -16.41 6.78 -20.32
CA ARG A 44 -16.64 6.04 -21.55
C ARG A 44 -17.63 6.81 -22.43
N ALA A 45 -17.54 6.60 -23.74
CA ALA A 45 -18.45 7.26 -24.70
C ALA A 45 -19.80 6.53 -24.83
N GLU A 46 -19.85 5.27 -24.39
CA GLU A 46 -21.02 4.38 -24.51
C GLU A 46 -21.52 3.92 -23.14
N GLU A 47 -22.78 3.52 -23.05
CA GLU A 47 -23.42 3.19 -21.77
C GLU A 47 -23.04 1.80 -21.24
N SER A 48 -22.81 0.82 -22.12
CA SER A 48 -22.51 -0.56 -21.71
C SER A 48 -21.02 -0.83 -21.72
N LEU A 49 -20.52 -1.59 -20.73
CA LEU A 49 -19.15 -2.10 -20.73
C LEU A 49 -18.89 -3.10 -21.87
N GLU A 50 -19.94 -3.76 -22.37
CA GLU A 50 -19.84 -4.74 -23.44
C GLU A 50 -19.71 -4.08 -24.83
N THR A 51 -20.18 -2.84 -24.96
CA THR A 51 -20.14 -2.08 -26.22
C THR A 51 -19.04 -1.02 -26.21
N ALA A 52 -18.66 -0.51 -25.04
CA ALA A 52 -17.62 0.48 -24.89
C ALA A 52 -16.26 -0.05 -25.38
N SER A 53 -15.91 0.33 -26.61
CA SER A 53 -14.63 -0.02 -27.26
C SER A 53 -13.40 0.58 -26.56
N SER A 54 -13.57 1.65 -25.79
CA SER A 54 -12.47 2.34 -25.10
C SER A 54 -12.95 3.06 -23.84
N VAL A 55 -12.07 3.11 -22.84
CA VAL A 55 -12.23 3.92 -21.62
C VAL A 55 -11.16 5.01 -21.64
N TYR A 56 -11.59 6.26 -21.49
CA TYR A 56 -10.72 7.44 -21.51
C TYR A 56 -10.38 7.83 -20.08
N ILE A 57 -9.08 7.82 -19.76
CA ILE A 57 -8.57 8.22 -18.45
C ILE A 57 -8.27 9.72 -18.49
N VAL A 58 -8.72 10.46 -17.48
CA VAL A 58 -8.48 11.90 -17.37
C VAL A 58 -7.02 12.11 -16.97
N ASP A 59 -6.32 12.94 -17.74
CA ASP A 59 -4.94 13.31 -17.41
C ASP A 59 -4.91 14.05 -16.05
N GLY A 60 -4.06 13.59 -15.14
CA GLY A 60 -4.01 14.09 -13.76
C GLY A 60 -5.15 13.62 -12.82
N ALA A 61 -6.00 12.68 -13.24
CA ALA A 61 -6.93 12.03 -12.32
C ALA A 61 -6.21 11.12 -11.32
N LEU A 62 -5.77 11.72 -10.22
CA LEU A 62 -5.19 11.03 -9.07
C LEU A 62 -6.29 10.30 -8.28
N SER A 63 -6.78 9.19 -8.83
CA SER A 63 -7.71 8.27 -8.17
C SER A 63 -7.01 7.06 -7.55
N ALA A 64 -5.87 7.32 -6.95
CA ALA A 64 -5.17 6.52 -5.98
C ALA A 64 -4.13 7.50 -5.46
N VAL A 65 -3.95 7.57 -4.15
CA VAL A 65 -2.94 8.40 -3.48
C VAL A 65 -1.67 8.42 -4.34
N ALA A 66 -1.27 9.60 -4.80
CA ALA A 66 -0.25 9.79 -5.82
C ALA A 66 0.92 8.83 -5.59
N ALA A 67 1.09 7.86 -6.49
CA ALA A 67 2.31 7.05 -6.58
C ALA A 67 3.51 7.88 -7.09
N GLU A 68 3.37 9.20 -7.13
CA GLU A 68 4.36 10.16 -7.63
C GLU A 68 4.63 11.32 -6.64
N THR A 69 4.33 11.16 -5.35
CA THR A 69 5.20 11.85 -4.38
C THR A 69 6.55 11.14 -4.44
N ASN A 70 7.60 11.84 -4.90
CA ASN A 70 8.98 11.40 -4.70
C ASN A 70 9.07 10.74 -3.32
N PRO A 71 9.51 9.48 -3.20
CA PRO A 71 9.49 8.77 -1.93
C PRO A 71 10.08 9.59 -0.78
N GLN A 72 11.08 10.44 -1.09
CA GLN A 72 11.74 11.40 -0.18
C GLN A 72 10.78 12.46 0.41
N ASP A 73 9.79 12.90 -0.36
CA ASP A 73 8.84 13.95 0.03
C ASP A 73 7.57 13.40 0.71
N ALA A 74 7.36 12.07 0.65
CA ALA A 74 6.24 11.44 1.34
C ALA A 74 6.44 11.49 2.87
N PRO A 75 5.43 11.91 3.66
CA PRO A 75 5.55 11.92 5.11
C PRO A 75 5.71 10.49 5.64
N VAL A 76 6.52 10.33 6.69
CA VAL A 76 6.64 9.05 7.39
C VAL A 76 5.28 8.69 8.01
N PRO A 77 4.70 7.52 7.71
CA PRO A 77 3.39 7.15 8.24
C PRO A 77 3.41 6.99 9.77
N PRO A 78 2.30 7.25 10.47
CA PRO A 78 2.22 7.23 11.94
C PRO A 78 2.45 5.83 12.56
N CYS A 79 2.38 4.78 11.76
CA CYS A 79 2.77 3.43 12.18
C CYS A 79 4.29 3.30 12.40
N ILE A 80 5.08 4.29 11.97
CA ILE A 80 6.49 4.47 12.32
C ILE A 80 6.59 5.75 13.17
N SER A 81 6.94 5.61 14.44
CA SER A 81 6.99 6.71 15.40
C SER A 81 8.41 6.83 15.98
N GLN A 82 8.97 8.04 15.95
CA GLN A 82 10.19 8.35 16.70
C GLN A 82 9.84 8.42 18.20
N LEU A 83 10.58 7.68 19.01
CA LEU A 83 10.50 7.71 20.47
C LEU A 83 11.64 8.54 21.05
N ASP A 84 11.50 8.89 22.34
CA ASP A 84 12.57 9.51 23.11
C ASP A 84 13.81 8.61 23.19
N GLY A 85 14.99 9.22 23.28
CA GLY A 85 16.26 8.48 23.36
C GLY A 85 16.76 7.94 22.02
N GLY A 86 16.24 8.43 20.88
CA GLY A 86 16.73 8.06 19.55
C GLY A 86 16.19 6.71 19.04
N LEU A 87 15.23 6.13 19.74
CA LEU A 87 14.58 4.88 19.35
C LEU A 87 13.47 5.14 18.33
N VAL A 88 13.19 4.16 17.47
CA VAL A 88 12.04 4.19 16.56
C VAL A 88 11.16 2.99 16.81
N GLN A 89 9.85 3.20 16.87
CA GLN A 89 8.85 2.15 17.00
C GLN A 89 8.07 1.98 15.69
N VAL A 90 7.93 0.75 15.25
CA VAL A 90 7.18 0.37 14.04
C VAL A 90 6.06 -0.61 14.41
N ALA A 91 4.82 -0.25 14.08
CA ALA A 91 3.68 -1.14 14.15
C ALA A 91 3.61 -2.02 12.91
N ILE A 92 3.64 -3.33 13.12
CA ILE A 92 3.67 -4.34 12.06
C ILE A 92 2.53 -5.33 12.26
N GLU A 93 1.82 -5.65 11.19
CA GLU A 93 0.88 -6.77 11.14
C GLU A 93 1.59 -8.03 10.67
N VAL A 94 1.35 -9.15 11.33
CA VAL A 94 1.94 -10.45 10.98
C VAL A 94 0.85 -11.37 10.42
N GLU A 95 1.08 -11.86 9.22
CA GLU A 95 0.23 -12.84 8.54
C GLU A 95 1.00 -14.15 8.33
N ASP A 96 0.43 -15.29 8.75
CA ASP A 96 1.10 -16.60 8.76
C ASP A 96 0.70 -17.53 7.60
N ARG A 97 0.07 -16.97 6.54
CA ARG A 97 -0.65 -17.76 5.51
C ARG A 97 -0.03 -17.77 4.13
N ALA A 98 1.27 -17.54 3.99
CA ALA A 98 1.89 -17.51 2.66
C ALA A 98 2.88 -18.65 2.40
N GLN A 99 3.23 -18.77 1.12
CA GLN A 99 4.26 -19.69 0.64
C GLN A 99 5.68 -19.14 0.83
N ARG A 100 5.84 -17.82 0.91
CA ARG A 100 7.12 -17.13 1.08
C ARG A 100 6.97 -15.96 2.05
N SER A 101 8.03 -15.67 2.79
CA SER A 101 8.08 -14.49 3.67
C SER A 101 8.32 -13.23 2.85
N ALA A 102 7.57 -12.16 3.11
CA ALA A 102 7.66 -10.89 2.40
C ALA A 102 7.18 -9.72 3.27
N ILE A 103 7.65 -8.51 2.93
CA ILE A 103 7.10 -7.26 3.46
C ILE A 103 6.16 -6.67 2.42
N THR A 104 4.94 -6.33 2.84
CA THR A 104 3.95 -5.66 2.00
C THR A 104 3.47 -4.39 2.68
N LYS A 105 3.23 -3.36 1.86
CA LYS A 105 2.63 -2.09 2.29
C LYS A 105 1.13 -2.15 1.99
N GLY A 106 0.30 -2.06 3.02
CA GLY A 106 -1.16 -2.05 2.89
C GLY A 106 -1.75 -0.72 3.35
N PHE A 107 -3.00 -0.46 2.94
CA PHE A 107 -3.84 0.55 3.56
C PHE A 107 -4.81 -0.15 4.52
N GLY A 108 -4.64 0.09 5.81
CA GLY A 108 -5.63 -0.27 6.81
C GLY A 108 -6.87 0.61 6.68
N GLY A 109 -8.01 0.14 7.18
CA GLY A 109 -9.23 0.96 7.23
C GLY A 109 -8.96 2.31 7.89
N GLY A 110 -9.34 3.40 7.22
CA GLY A 110 -9.12 4.77 7.72
C GLY A 110 -7.82 5.44 7.25
N ALA A 111 -7.31 5.12 6.06
CA ALA A 111 -6.15 5.78 5.42
C ALA A 111 -4.79 5.61 6.13
N CYS A 112 -4.70 4.76 7.15
CA CYS A 112 -3.44 4.44 7.80
C CYS A 112 -2.65 3.42 6.97
N VAL A 113 -1.42 3.76 6.58
CA VAL A 113 -0.49 2.78 6.02
C VAL A 113 -0.15 1.75 7.10
N THR A 114 -0.30 0.47 6.79
CA THR A 114 0.14 -0.62 7.66
C THR A 114 1.24 -1.41 6.96
N TRP A 115 2.31 -1.69 7.71
CA TRP A 115 3.35 -2.61 7.27
C TRP A 115 2.92 -4.01 7.65
N ARG A 116 2.77 -4.87 6.64
CA ARG A 116 2.44 -6.26 6.86
C ARG A 116 3.66 -7.10 6.55
N VAL A 117 4.01 -7.94 7.51
CA VAL A 117 4.98 -9.00 7.30
C VAL A 117 4.22 -10.30 7.15
N VAL A 118 4.38 -10.86 5.98
CA VAL A 118 3.88 -12.17 5.64
C VAL A 118 5.01 -13.16 5.93
N ILE A 119 4.74 -14.22 6.68
CA ILE A 119 5.71 -15.28 6.98
C ILE A 119 5.29 -16.52 6.22
N GLY A 120 6.18 -17.02 5.36
CA GLY A 120 6.00 -18.29 4.68
C GLY A 120 6.67 -19.41 5.45
N ASP A 121 5.88 -20.31 6.03
CA ASP A 121 6.41 -21.57 6.57
C ASP A 121 5.52 -22.74 6.15
N THR A 122 6.08 -23.66 5.37
CA THR A 122 5.40 -24.84 4.82
C THR A 122 5.24 -25.96 5.84
N LYS A 123 5.65 -25.79 7.11
CA LYS A 123 5.57 -26.84 8.12
C LYS A 123 4.69 -26.47 9.31
N ARG A 124 3.48 -27.03 9.25
CA ARG A 124 2.43 -27.14 10.28
C ARG A 124 2.92 -26.98 11.74
N ARG A 125 2.23 -26.09 12.47
CA ARG A 125 1.81 -26.22 13.89
C ARG A 125 2.82 -26.07 15.05
N VAL A 126 3.84 -25.21 14.96
CA VAL A 126 4.60 -24.81 16.18
C VAL A 126 5.02 -23.33 16.20
N LEU A 127 4.14 -22.35 15.93
CA LEU A 127 4.61 -20.97 15.72
C LEU A 127 3.84 -19.89 16.47
N TYR A 128 3.95 -19.87 17.79
CA TYR A 128 3.91 -18.61 18.55
C TYR A 128 5.33 -18.13 18.93
N LEU A 129 6.30 -19.04 19.01
CA LEU A 129 7.68 -18.77 19.45
C LEU A 129 8.68 -18.64 18.28
N THR A 130 8.46 -19.32 17.15
CA THR A 130 9.35 -19.23 15.97
C THR A 130 9.01 -18.04 15.08
N ASN A 131 7.76 -17.53 15.12
CA ASN A 131 7.33 -16.35 14.36
C ASN A 131 8.12 -15.11 14.77
N ALA A 132 8.34 -14.88 16.06
CA ALA A 132 9.10 -13.72 16.53
C ALA A 132 10.55 -13.75 16.03
N ARG A 133 11.20 -14.92 16.07
CA ARG A 133 12.59 -15.08 15.64
C ARG A 133 12.72 -14.97 14.12
N THR A 134 11.84 -15.62 13.35
CA THR A 134 11.81 -15.51 11.88
C THR A 134 11.46 -14.09 11.43
N LEU A 135 10.53 -13.43 12.12
CA LEU A 135 10.20 -12.02 11.88
C LEU A 135 11.40 -11.10 12.14
N CYS A 136 12.08 -11.26 13.27
CA CYS A 136 13.32 -10.53 13.54
C CYS A 136 14.40 -10.84 12.50
N TYR A 137 14.52 -12.09 12.04
CA TYR A 137 15.46 -12.48 10.98
C TYR A 137 15.12 -11.82 9.62
N LEU A 138 13.85 -11.66 9.27
CA LEU A 138 13.49 -10.93 8.05
C LEU A 138 13.80 -9.43 8.21
N LEU A 139 13.40 -8.85 9.34
CA LEU A 139 13.49 -7.42 9.57
C LEU A 139 14.94 -6.93 9.75
N PHE A 140 15.84 -7.70 10.38
CA PHE A 140 17.24 -7.28 10.48
C PHE A 140 17.93 -7.27 9.10
N GLN A 141 17.56 -8.20 8.19
CA GLN A 141 18.08 -8.19 6.82
C GLN A 141 17.59 -6.97 6.05
N VAL A 142 16.30 -6.65 6.16
CA VAL A 142 15.71 -5.48 5.50
C VAL A 142 16.26 -4.17 6.05
N LEU A 143 16.36 -4.06 7.38
CA LEU A 143 16.82 -2.82 8.01
C LEU A 143 18.35 -2.68 8.02
N GLY A 144 19.10 -3.76 7.78
CA GLY A 144 20.55 -3.78 7.88
C GLY A 144 21.06 -3.62 9.32
N LEU A 145 20.26 -4.04 10.31
CA LEU A 145 20.54 -3.91 11.73
C LEU A 145 21.04 -5.23 12.34
N ARG A 146 21.64 -5.17 13.52
CA ARG A 146 21.92 -6.36 14.34
C ARG A 146 20.67 -6.72 15.14
N LEU A 147 20.50 -8.00 15.46
CA LEU A 147 19.41 -8.46 16.34
C LEU A 147 19.42 -7.77 17.71
N SER A 148 20.58 -7.30 18.20
CA SER A 148 20.70 -6.55 19.45
C SER A 148 20.13 -5.13 19.38
N GLN A 149 20.03 -4.55 18.19
CA GLN A 149 19.48 -3.21 17.94
C GLN A 149 17.97 -3.26 17.69
N MET A 150 17.34 -4.41 17.95
CA MET A 150 15.94 -4.67 17.60
C MET A 150 15.24 -5.39 18.74
N THR A 151 14.13 -4.83 19.21
CA THR A 151 13.27 -5.46 20.21
C THR A 151 11.86 -5.62 19.68
N LEU A 152 11.35 -6.85 19.69
CA LEU A 152 9.99 -7.14 19.27
C LEU A 152 9.05 -7.24 20.49
N GLN A 153 8.04 -6.38 20.52
CA GLN A 153 7.03 -6.31 21.56
C GLN A 153 5.65 -6.75 21.04
N ARG A 154 4.76 -7.11 21.96
CA ARG A 154 3.36 -7.42 21.64
C ARG A 154 2.63 -6.14 21.23
N GLY A 155 1.89 -6.18 20.12
CA GLY A 155 1.02 -5.07 19.71
C GLY A 155 -0.38 -5.15 20.33
N TRP A 156 -1.30 -4.32 19.82
CA TRP A 156 -2.69 -4.21 20.27
C TRP A 156 -3.50 -5.52 20.21
N ASN A 157 -3.23 -6.38 19.23
CA ASN A 157 -3.90 -7.66 19.05
C ASN A 157 -2.89 -8.79 18.75
N SER A 158 -3.41 -10.01 18.57
CA SER A 158 -2.61 -11.22 18.34
C SER A 158 -1.77 -11.17 17.06
N LYS A 159 -2.26 -10.46 16.02
CA LYS A 159 -1.60 -10.31 14.72
C LYS A 159 -0.65 -9.11 14.67
N SER A 160 -0.86 -8.09 15.50
CA SER A 160 0.03 -6.92 15.55
C SER A 160 1.26 -7.16 16.44
N LYS A 161 2.39 -6.57 16.06
CA LYS A 161 3.63 -6.50 16.81
C LYS A 161 4.17 -5.07 16.76
N LEU A 162 4.96 -4.72 17.77
CA LEU A 162 5.66 -3.44 17.85
C LEU A 162 7.15 -3.73 17.79
N LEU A 163 7.80 -3.32 16.71
CA LEU A 163 9.25 -3.43 16.57
C LEU A 163 9.88 -2.12 17.04
N VAL A 164 10.73 -2.18 18.05
CA VAL A 164 11.57 -1.06 18.48
C VAL A 164 12.95 -1.25 17.88
N VAL A 165 13.49 -0.22 17.25
CA VAL A 165 14.81 -0.22 16.62
C VAL A 165 15.68 0.92 17.12
N GLU A 166 16.97 0.67 17.16
CA GLU A 166 18.02 1.62 17.55
C GLU A 166 18.83 2.05 16.32
N ASP A 167 19.51 3.20 16.41
CA ASP A 167 20.47 3.71 15.41
C ASP A 167 19.91 4.01 14.01
N LEU A 168 18.58 4.04 13.84
CA LEU A 168 17.92 4.53 12.63
C LEU A 168 16.88 5.57 12.98
N SER A 169 16.76 6.58 12.14
CA SER A 169 15.65 7.53 12.17
C SER A 169 14.37 6.91 11.60
N ALA A 170 13.22 7.45 12.00
CA ALA A 170 11.92 7.04 11.48
C ALA A 170 11.87 7.08 9.93
N ARG A 171 12.59 8.02 9.34
CA ARG A 171 12.72 8.18 7.89
C ARG A 171 13.52 7.07 7.23
N GLU A 172 14.70 6.73 7.77
CA GLU A 172 15.52 5.64 7.23
C GLU A 172 14.81 4.28 7.32
N VAL A 173 14.07 4.06 8.42
CA VAL A 173 13.23 2.86 8.57
C VAL A 173 12.15 2.83 7.49
N TYR A 174 11.48 3.96 7.24
CA TYR A 174 10.45 4.06 6.20
C TYR A 174 11.00 3.73 4.80
N GLU A 175 12.16 4.30 4.44
CA GLU A 175 12.79 4.09 3.15
C GLU A 175 13.22 2.63 2.95
N LYS A 176 13.89 2.04 3.95
CA LYS A 176 14.32 0.63 3.89
C LYS A 176 13.14 -0.34 3.78
N LEU A 177 12.05 -0.07 4.51
CA LEU A 177 10.85 -0.88 4.40
C LEU A 177 10.19 -0.74 3.02
N LEU A 178 10.23 0.46 2.42
CA LEU A 178 9.70 0.72 1.08
C LEU A 178 10.51 -0.01 0.00
N GLU A 179 11.85 0.02 0.10
CA GLU A 179 12.75 -0.72 -0.79
C GLU A 179 12.54 -2.25 -0.71
N ALA A 180 12.13 -2.75 0.46
CA ALA A 180 11.88 -4.17 0.68
C ALA A 180 10.47 -4.64 0.28
N VAL A 181 9.57 -3.74 -0.13
CA VAL A 181 8.25 -4.13 -0.62
C VAL A 181 8.43 -4.89 -1.92
N VAL A 182 8.09 -6.18 -1.91
CA VAL A 182 8.06 -7.00 -3.12
C VAL A 182 6.80 -6.61 -3.90
N THR A 183 6.99 -6.00 -5.07
CA THR A 183 5.95 -5.83 -6.10
C THR A 183 5.67 -7.14 -6.81
#